data_AF-V2XCN7-F1
#
_entry.id   AF-V2XCN7-F1
#
_cell.length_a   1.000
_cell.length_b   1.000
_cell.length_c   1.000
_cell.angle_alpha   90.00
_cell.angle_beta   90.00
_cell.angle_gamma   90.00
#
_symmetry.space_group_name_H-M   'P 1'
#
loop_
_entity.id
_entity.type
_entity.pdbx_description
1 polymer ?
#
loop_
_entity_poly.entity_id
_entity_poly.type
_entity_poly.pdbx_seq_one_letter_code
_entity_poly.pdbx_strand_id
1 'polypeptide(L)'
;MRVIAKQGLIPLVKDHVLLSTLPSVINFYCHKDLKEGGPIVDSDDVGESHFGGSAANEVKNPTRLPEIFLSKIIPIITIRDPIRKTASAMRVMLGSLGADLDEAHLESSCILKWSRLLFDYYRAKGGPTPIVIDGDVLAKDPEGQMKKLCELIGIDESGIQYTWEARTQAQNTEMLEDVFIGVLHRSTGVIRGNIAPLDLEEEVKNWEDEWGTEVAETMRGYVERSMEDYQYLLQHAI
;
A
#
# COMPACT_ATOMS: atom_id res chain seq x y z
N MET A 1 12.56 -0.56 -17.90
CA MET A 1 12.27 0.89 -17.79
C MET A 1 13.61 1.61 -17.67
N ARG A 2 14.06 2.36 -18.69
CA ARG A 2 15.33 3.11 -18.61
C ARG A 2 15.04 4.45 -17.95
N VAL A 3 15.29 4.56 -16.65
CA VAL A 3 15.34 5.85 -15.95
C VAL A 3 16.67 6.51 -16.34
N ILE A 4 16.61 7.54 -17.19
CA ILE A 4 17.78 8.38 -17.44
C ILE A 4 17.93 9.25 -16.19
N ALA A 5 18.83 8.86 -15.29
CA ALA A 5 19.16 9.65 -14.11
C ALA A 5 19.81 10.97 -14.58
N LYS A 6 19.06 12.08 -14.52
CA LYS A 6 19.67 13.41 -14.56
C LYS A 6 20.45 13.59 -13.25
N GLN A 7 21.69 14.07 -13.35
CA GLN A 7 22.54 14.32 -12.20
C GLN A 7 21.79 15.17 -11.15
N GLY A 8 21.67 14.68 -9.92
CA GLY A 8 21.05 15.40 -8.80
C GLY A 8 19.55 15.16 -8.58
N LEU A 9 18.87 14.31 -9.35
CA LEU A 9 17.47 13.94 -9.08
C LEU A 9 17.35 12.61 -8.31
N ILE A 10 16.47 12.59 -7.31
CA ILE A 10 16.11 11.37 -6.56
C ILE A 10 14.90 10.73 -7.24
N PRO A 11 15.00 9.50 -7.77
CA PRO A 11 13.86 8.83 -8.38
C PRO A 11 12.87 8.36 -7.30
N LEU A 12 11.60 8.71 -7.47
CA LEU A 12 10.49 8.18 -6.69
C LEU A 12 9.71 7.19 -7.54
N VAL A 13 9.49 5.98 -7.01
CA VAL A 13 8.67 4.95 -7.65
C VAL A 13 7.52 4.63 -6.72
N LYS A 14 6.29 4.75 -7.22
CA LYS A 14 5.09 4.29 -6.52
C LYS A 14 4.73 2.91 -7.02
N ASP A 15 4.51 1.99 -6.10
CA ASP A 15 4.01 0.65 -6.39
C ASP A 15 3.08 0.18 -5.26
N HIS A 16 2.40 -0.94 -5.45
CA HIS A 16 1.66 -1.63 -4.40
C HIS A 16 2.53 -2.77 -3.84
N VAL A 17 2.87 -2.71 -2.55
CA VAL A 17 3.69 -3.75 -1.88
C VAL A 17 3.11 -5.17 -2.04
N LEU A 18 1.79 -5.29 -2.15
CA LEU A 18 1.12 -6.55 -2.48
C LEU A 18 1.68 -7.18 -3.78
N LEU A 19 1.89 -6.37 -4.82
CA LEU A 19 2.37 -6.86 -6.13
C LEU A 19 3.83 -7.28 -6.10
N SER A 20 4.63 -6.82 -5.12
CA SER A 20 6.01 -7.29 -4.94
C SER A 20 6.12 -8.43 -3.93
N THR A 21 5.08 -8.72 -3.15
CA THR A 21 5.08 -9.79 -2.15
C THR A 21 5.11 -11.17 -2.82
N LEU A 22 5.86 -12.11 -2.26
CA LEU A 22 5.91 -13.49 -2.76
C LEU A 22 4.52 -14.16 -2.66
N PRO A 23 4.05 -14.84 -3.71
CA PRO A 23 2.81 -15.61 -3.67
C PRO A 23 2.73 -16.60 -2.49
N SER A 24 3.81 -17.32 -2.16
CA SER A 24 3.88 -18.19 -0.97
C SER A 24 3.63 -17.47 0.35
N VAL A 25 4.13 -16.23 0.49
CA VAL A 25 3.87 -15.41 1.68
C VAL A 25 2.38 -15.02 1.73
N ILE A 26 1.79 -14.64 0.60
CA ILE A 26 0.35 -14.33 0.53
C ILE A 26 -0.48 -15.56 0.86
N ASN A 27 -0.16 -16.71 0.26
CA ASN A 27 -0.82 -17.98 0.48
C ASN A 27 -0.81 -18.39 1.95
N PHE A 28 0.33 -18.20 2.63
CA PHE A 28 0.48 -18.51 4.05
C PHE A 28 -0.45 -17.68 4.94
N TYR A 29 -0.51 -16.36 4.72
CA TYR A 29 -1.27 -15.45 5.60
C TYR A 29 -2.76 -15.35 5.24
N CYS A 30 -3.13 -15.52 3.96
CA CYS A 30 -4.51 -15.43 3.50
C CYS A 30 -5.18 -16.79 3.26
N HIS A 31 -4.46 -17.90 3.52
CA HIS A 31 -4.93 -19.26 3.24
C HIS A 31 -5.42 -19.43 1.79
N LYS A 32 -4.58 -19.02 0.83
CA LYS A 32 -4.86 -19.06 -0.62
C LYS A 32 -3.85 -19.96 -1.34
N ASP A 33 -4.13 -20.26 -2.61
CA ASP A 33 -3.29 -21.08 -3.50
C ASP A 33 -2.88 -20.30 -4.78
N LEU A 34 -2.33 -19.10 -4.60
CA LEU A 34 -1.75 -18.32 -5.69
C LEU A 34 -0.53 -19.04 -6.28
N LYS A 35 -0.43 -19.06 -7.61
CA LYS A 35 0.72 -19.63 -8.31
C LYS A 35 1.97 -18.77 -8.09
N GLU A 36 3.08 -19.43 -7.80
CA GLU A 36 4.39 -18.77 -7.80
C GLU A 36 4.71 -18.24 -9.21
N GLY A 37 5.11 -16.97 -9.27
CA GLY A 37 5.75 -16.41 -10.46
C GLY A 37 7.23 -16.79 -10.47
N GLY A 38 7.85 -16.86 -11.65
CA GLY A 38 9.31 -16.99 -11.72
C GLY A 38 10.00 -15.80 -11.01
N PRO A 39 11.21 -15.98 -10.45
CA PRO A 39 11.93 -14.89 -9.82
C PRO A 39 12.12 -13.73 -10.81
N ILE A 40 12.06 -12.49 -10.32
CA ILE A 40 12.57 -11.36 -11.09
C ILE A 40 14.10 -11.46 -11.03
N VAL A 41 14.67 -12.20 -11.99
CA VAL A 41 16.11 -12.42 -12.07
C VAL A 41 16.78 -11.11 -12.47
N ASP A 42 17.55 -10.53 -11.57
CA ASP A 42 18.66 -9.67 -11.96
C ASP A 42 19.76 -10.60 -12.48
N SER A 43 20.36 -10.31 -13.63
CA SER A 43 21.40 -11.17 -14.22
C SER A 43 22.61 -11.37 -13.29
N ASP A 44 22.75 -10.51 -12.28
CA ASP A 44 23.81 -10.51 -11.28
C ASP A 44 23.41 -11.18 -9.95
N ASP A 45 22.15 -11.59 -9.76
CA ASP A 45 21.64 -12.21 -8.53
C ASP A 45 21.33 -13.69 -8.75
N VAL A 46 22.30 -14.56 -8.44
CA VAL A 46 22.23 -16.03 -8.67
C VAL A 46 21.57 -16.78 -7.49
N GLY A 47 20.91 -16.07 -6.57
CA GLY A 47 20.25 -16.66 -5.42
C GLY A 47 18.79 -17.01 -5.69
N GLU A 48 18.43 -18.31 -5.68
CA GLU A 48 17.03 -18.71 -5.62
C GLU A 48 16.43 -18.32 -4.25
N SER A 49 15.49 -17.38 -4.24
CA SER A 49 14.76 -16.99 -3.02
C SER A 49 13.66 -18.01 -2.70
N HIS A 50 14.05 -19.15 -2.13
CA HIS A 50 13.07 -20.12 -1.61
C HIS A 50 12.60 -19.70 -0.22
N PHE A 51 11.35 -19.24 -0.13
CA PHE A 51 10.66 -19.03 1.15
C PHE A 51 10.27 -20.39 1.74
N GLY A 52 11.24 -21.14 2.29
CA GLY A 52 10.96 -22.51 2.73
C GLY A 52 12.08 -23.31 3.41
N GLY A 53 13.28 -22.75 3.67
CA GLY A 53 14.35 -23.49 4.35
C GLY A 53 15.21 -22.64 5.30
N SER A 54 15.42 -23.17 6.52
CA SER A 54 16.42 -22.84 7.56
C SER A 54 16.28 -21.60 8.48
N ALA A 55 16.76 -21.85 9.71
CA ALA A 55 16.99 -21.08 10.95
C ALA A 55 15.86 -20.22 11.54
N ALA A 56 15.43 -20.56 12.77
CA ALA A 56 14.30 -19.95 13.50
C ALA A 56 14.40 -18.44 13.83
N ASN A 57 15.45 -17.74 13.40
CA ASN A 57 15.72 -16.34 13.78
C ASN A 57 16.07 -15.40 12.61
N GLU A 58 16.06 -15.85 11.35
CA GLU A 58 16.36 -14.95 10.22
C GLU A 58 15.07 -14.36 9.61
N VAL A 59 14.95 -13.03 9.60
CA VAL A 59 13.88 -12.33 8.88
C VAL A 59 14.17 -12.40 7.39
N LYS A 60 13.34 -13.15 6.66
CA LYS A 60 13.47 -13.39 5.21
C LYS A 60 12.84 -12.25 4.42
N ASN A 61 13.40 -11.99 3.23
CA ASN A 61 12.82 -11.05 2.26
C ASN A 61 11.41 -11.54 1.86
N PRO A 62 10.32 -10.81 2.20
CA PRO A 62 8.96 -11.23 1.90
C PRO A 62 8.56 -10.95 0.44
N THR A 63 9.48 -10.37 -0.36
CA THR A 63 9.21 -9.90 -1.71
C THR A 63 9.98 -10.70 -2.75
N ARG A 64 9.50 -10.64 -3.99
CA ARG A 64 10.22 -11.11 -5.18
C ARG A 64 11.28 -10.14 -5.70
N LEU A 65 11.51 -9.02 -4.99
CA LEU A 65 12.53 -8.03 -5.36
C LEU A 65 13.90 -8.50 -4.85
N PRO A 66 14.97 -8.40 -5.65
CA PRO A 66 16.33 -8.73 -5.23
C PRO A 66 16.76 -8.01 -3.94
N GLU A 67 17.47 -8.69 -3.04
CA GLU A 67 17.95 -8.05 -1.80
C GLU A 67 18.91 -6.88 -2.09
N ILE A 68 19.69 -7.00 -3.16
CA ILE A 68 20.58 -5.92 -3.63
C ILE A 68 19.80 -4.68 -4.11
N PHE A 69 18.57 -4.87 -4.60
CA PHE A 69 17.69 -3.77 -4.96
C PHE A 69 17.11 -3.12 -3.70
N LEU A 70 16.60 -3.92 -2.76
CA LEU A 70 16.04 -3.44 -1.50
C LEU A 70 17.08 -2.67 -0.66
N SER A 71 18.35 -3.09 -0.66
CA SER A 71 19.41 -2.37 0.09
C SER A 71 19.74 -0.98 -0.46
N LYS A 72 19.30 -0.66 -1.69
CA LYS A 72 19.58 0.62 -2.37
C LYS A 72 18.41 1.60 -2.36
N ILE A 73 17.26 1.21 -1.84
CA ILE A 73 16.05 2.04 -1.84
C ILE A 73 15.57 2.29 -0.40
N ILE A 74 14.90 3.43 -0.21
CA ILE A 74 14.23 3.76 1.04
C ILE A 74 12.73 3.54 0.82
N PRO A 75 12.10 2.57 1.50
CA PRO A 75 10.66 2.38 1.37
C PRO A 75 9.93 3.49 2.14
N ILE A 76 9.03 4.18 1.44
CA ILE A 76 8.06 5.10 2.02
C ILE A 76 6.72 4.37 2.02
N ILE A 77 6.26 3.99 3.21
CA ILE A 77 5.08 3.13 3.42
C ILE A 77 3.93 4.02 3.89
N THR A 78 2.94 4.22 3.03
CA THR A 78 1.70 4.88 3.43
C THR A 78 0.74 3.86 4.05
N ILE A 79 0.27 4.14 5.26
CA ILE A 79 -0.78 3.38 5.94
C ILE A 79 -2.05 4.23 6.03
N ARG A 80 -3.19 3.60 6.32
CA ARG A 80 -4.45 4.28 6.54
C ARG A 80 -5.31 3.44 7.47
N ASP A 81 -6.17 4.10 8.23
CA ASP A 81 -7.19 3.44 9.06
C ASP A 81 -7.85 2.26 8.29
N PRO A 82 -7.81 1.04 8.85
CA PRO A 82 -8.31 -0.15 8.17
C PRO A 82 -9.80 -0.10 7.80
N ILE A 83 -10.63 0.61 8.56
CA ILE A 83 -12.06 0.78 8.28
C ILE A 83 -12.22 1.57 6.96
N ARG A 84 -11.54 2.71 6.86
CA ARG A 84 -11.53 3.53 5.63
C ARG A 84 -10.91 2.79 4.45
N LYS A 85 -9.77 2.13 4.68
CA LYS A 85 -9.05 1.41 3.64
C LYS A 85 -9.91 0.29 3.05
N THR A 86 -10.53 -0.52 3.91
CA THR A 86 -11.37 -1.64 3.48
C THR A 86 -12.58 -1.13 2.69
N ALA A 87 -13.34 -0.16 3.21
CA ALA A 87 -14.45 0.43 2.47
C ALA A 87 -14.03 1.02 1.11
N SER A 88 -12.88 1.71 1.06
CA SER A 88 -12.34 2.25 -0.20
C SER A 88 -11.95 1.14 -1.19
N ALA A 89 -11.32 0.07 -0.71
CA ALA A 89 -10.90 -1.05 -1.56
C ALA A 89 -12.11 -1.82 -2.11
N MET A 90 -13.11 -2.08 -1.27
CA MET A 90 -14.30 -2.84 -1.64
C MET A 90 -15.17 -2.10 -2.67
N ARG A 91 -15.30 -0.76 -2.57
CA ARG A 91 -15.96 0.05 -3.61
C ARG A 91 -15.32 -0.10 -4.98
N VAL A 92 -14.00 -0.18 -5.03
CA VAL A 92 -13.28 -0.38 -6.28
C VAL A 92 -13.43 -1.83 -6.74
N MET A 93 -13.10 -2.79 -5.88
CA MET A 93 -13.07 -4.22 -6.24
C MET A 93 -14.45 -4.75 -6.62
N LEU A 94 -15.46 -4.59 -5.74
CA LEU A 94 -16.81 -5.06 -6.03
C LEU A 94 -17.53 -4.14 -7.00
N GLY A 95 -17.50 -2.84 -6.74
CA GLY A 95 -18.34 -1.87 -7.46
C GLY A 95 -17.84 -1.52 -8.86
N SER A 96 -16.53 -1.40 -9.05
CA SER A 96 -15.95 -0.94 -10.32
C SER A 96 -15.31 -2.08 -11.13
N LEU A 97 -14.73 -3.07 -10.46
CA LEU A 97 -14.06 -4.19 -11.12
C LEU A 97 -14.91 -5.46 -11.20
N GLY A 98 -16.04 -5.52 -10.48
CA GLY A 98 -16.93 -6.67 -10.47
C GLY A 98 -16.28 -7.94 -9.89
N ALA A 99 -15.34 -7.78 -8.96
CA ALA A 99 -14.67 -8.89 -8.30
C ALA A 99 -15.62 -9.68 -7.39
N ASP A 100 -15.38 -10.98 -7.26
CA ASP A 100 -16.11 -11.84 -6.32
C ASP A 100 -15.45 -11.85 -4.93
N LEU A 101 -16.24 -12.10 -3.88
CA LEU A 101 -15.74 -12.16 -2.49
C LEU A 101 -14.67 -13.24 -2.27
N ASP A 102 -14.73 -14.32 -3.05
CA ASP A 102 -13.80 -15.45 -2.92
C ASP A 102 -12.41 -15.17 -3.53
N GLU A 103 -12.27 -14.08 -4.30
CA GLU A 103 -11.02 -13.74 -4.96
C GLU A 103 -9.87 -13.53 -3.97
N ALA A 104 -8.78 -14.27 -4.18
CA ALA A 104 -7.59 -14.23 -3.33
C ALA A 104 -6.97 -12.83 -3.18
N HIS A 105 -7.13 -11.97 -4.20
CA HIS A 105 -6.60 -10.62 -4.19
C HIS A 105 -7.43 -9.64 -3.36
N LEU A 106 -8.68 -9.97 -3.02
CA LEU A 106 -9.57 -9.07 -2.29
C LEU A 106 -9.07 -8.84 -0.85
N GLU A 107 -8.90 -9.92 -0.09
CA GLU A 107 -8.32 -9.87 1.26
C GLU A 107 -6.95 -9.19 1.26
N SER A 108 -6.09 -9.65 0.34
CA SER A 108 -4.70 -9.20 0.24
C SER A 108 -4.60 -7.70 -0.04
N SER A 109 -5.59 -7.11 -0.72
CA SER A 109 -5.64 -5.66 -0.98
C SER A 109 -6.12 -4.86 0.23
N CYS A 110 -6.90 -5.47 1.12
CA CYS A 110 -7.49 -4.79 2.28
C CYS A 110 -6.54 -4.77 3.48
N ILE A 111 -5.73 -5.80 3.71
CA ILE A 111 -4.87 -5.91 4.90
C ILE A 111 -3.50 -5.21 4.75
N LEU A 112 -2.86 -4.87 5.87
CA LEU A 112 -1.54 -4.20 5.92
C LEU A 112 -0.37 -5.15 6.19
N LYS A 113 -0.62 -6.47 6.20
CA LYS A 113 0.38 -7.49 6.51
C LYS A 113 1.67 -7.34 5.71
N TRP A 114 1.57 -7.13 4.40
CA TRP A 114 2.71 -7.03 3.50
C TRP A 114 3.57 -5.79 3.79
N SER A 115 2.92 -4.67 4.15
CA SER A 115 3.62 -3.46 4.58
C SER A 115 4.41 -3.70 5.87
N ARG A 116 3.81 -4.41 6.84
CA ARG A 116 4.49 -4.78 8.10
C ARG A 116 5.67 -5.70 7.85
N LEU A 117 5.49 -6.77 7.06
CA LEU A 117 6.58 -7.69 6.75
C LEU A 117 7.75 -7.00 6.06
N LEU A 118 7.47 -6.10 5.10
CA LEU A 118 8.51 -5.30 4.46
C LEU A 118 9.20 -4.38 5.46
N PHE A 119 8.43 -3.68 6.32
CA PHE A 119 8.98 -2.83 7.37
C PHE A 119 9.92 -3.61 8.30
N ASP A 120 9.48 -4.75 8.83
CA ASP A 120 10.25 -5.60 9.74
C ASP A 120 11.52 -6.14 9.07
N TYR A 121 11.44 -6.51 7.79
CA TYR A 121 12.61 -6.92 7.01
C TYR A 121 13.69 -5.83 6.95
N TYR A 122 13.33 -4.58 6.62
CA TYR A 122 14.29 -3.47 6.59
C TYR A 122 14.86 -3.17 7.97
N ARG A 123 14.03 -3.20 9.01
CA ARG A 123 14.45 -2.99 10.41
C ARG A 123 15.45 -4.05 10.87
N ALA A 124 15.26 -5.30 10.46
CA ALA A 124 16.13 -6.42 10.84
C ALA A 124 17.46 -6.45 10.07
N LYS A 125 17.46 -6.13 8.77
CA LYS A 125 18.67 -6.20 7.92
C LYS A 125 19.65 -5.03 8.13
N GLY A 126 19.24 -3.97 8.83
CA GLY A 126 20.11 -2.82 9.13
C GLY A 126 20.39 -1.91 7.91
N GLY A 127 19.49 -1.93 6.92
CA GLY A 127 19.54 -1.06 5.74
C GLY A 127 18.94 0.34 6.00
N PRO A 128 18.57 1.07 4.93
CA PRO A 128 17.88 2.35 5.09
C PRO A 128 16.61 2.22 5.93
N THR A 129 16.38 3.16 6.86
CA THR A 129 15.23 3.08 7.75
C THR A 129 13.94 3.30 6.95
N PRO A 130 12.97 2.36 6.99
CA PRO A 130 11.69 2.52 6.33
C PRO A 130 10.93 3.70 6.95
N ILE A 131 10.32 4.54 6.12
CA ILE A 131 9.54 5.71 6.55
C ILE A 131 8.06 5.33 6.50
N VAL A 132 7.33 5.52 7.58
CA VAL A 132 5.88 5.28 7.63
C VAL A 132 5.15 6.62 7.63
N ILE A 133 4.14 6.75 6.76
CA ILE A 133 3.28 7.93 6.68
C ILE A 133 1.85 7.49 6.98
N ASP A 134 1.23 8.09 8.00
CA ASP A 134 -0.21 7.95 8.20
C ASP A 134 -0.96 8.80 7.18
N GLY A 135 -1.71 8.14 6.30
CA GLY A 135 -2.52 8.76 5.26
C GLY A 135 -3.62 9.67 5.82
N ASP A 136 -4.07 9.41 7.04
CA ASP A 136 -5.09 10.23 7.71
C ASP A 136 -4.49 11.55 8.25
N VAL A 137 -3.24 11.52 8.74
CA VAL A 137 -2.48 12.74 9.05
C VAL A 137 -2.11 13.49 7.79
N LEU A 138 -1.65 12.78 6.74
CA LEU A 138 -1.32 13.37 5.44
C LEU A 138 -2.53 14.08 4.80
N ALA A 139 -3.73 13.52 4.92
CA ALA A 139 -4.95 14.15 4.41
C ALA A 139 -5.37 15.40 5.20
N LYS A 140 -5.01 15.50 6.48
CA LYS A 140 -5.31 16.65 7.36
C LYS A 140 -4.29 17.78 7.20
N ASP A 141 -3.01 17.43 7.18
CA ASP A 141 -1.86 18.35 7.11
C ASP A 141 -0.85 17.89 6.06
N PRO A 142 -1.20 18.01 4.76
CA PRO A 142 -0.33 17.56 3.69
C PRO A 142 1.00 18.32 3.68
N GLU A 143 0.98 19.63 3.94
CA GLU A 143 2.19 20.45 3.96
C GLU A 143 3.14 20.02 5.09
N GLY A 144 2.63 19.86 6.32
CA GLY A 144 3.45 19.45 7.45
C GLY A 144 4.06 18.05 7.28
N GLN A 145 3.30 17.09 6.73
CA GLN A 145 3.82 15.75 6.46
C GLN A 145 4.85 15.72 5.35
N MET A 146 4.60 16.45 4.24
CA MET A 146 5.54 16.50 3.14
C MET A 146 6.84 17.21 3.51
N LYS A 147 6.79 18.25 4.35
CA LYS A 147 7.98 18.87 4.93
C LYS A 147 8.85 17.86 5.67
N LYS A 148 8.29 17.11 6.62
CA LYS A 148 9.02 16.08 7.37
C LYS A 148 9.61 15.01 6.44
N LEU A 149 8.84 14.57 5.45
CA LEU A 149 9.31 13.59 4.47
C LEU A 149 10.50 14.13 3.68
N CYS A 150 10.39 15.35 3.13
CA CYS A 150 11.46 16.02 2.40
C CYS A 150 12.74 16.16 3.22
N GLU A 151 12.63 16.55 4.49
CA GLU A 151 13.76 16.62 5.43
C GLU A 151 14.44 15.26 5.62
N LEU A 152 13.66 14.17 5.71
CA LEU A 152 14.18 12.81 5.90
C LEU A 152 14.91 12.25 4.67
N ILE A 153 14.43 12.57 3.46
CA ILE A 153 14.98 12.01 2.21
C ILE A 153 15.87 12.98 1.44
N GLY A 154 16.08 14.19 1.97
CA GLY A 154 16.96 15.20 1.39
C GLY A 154 16.45 15.79 0.07
N ILE A 155 15.13 15.95 -0.06
CA ILE A 155 14.49 16.60 -1.23
C ILE A 155 14.09 18.03 -0.86
N ASP A 156 14.30 18.97 -1.78
CA ASP A 156 13.86 20.35 -1.62
C ASP A 156 12.32 20.45 -1.64
N GLU A 157 11.76 20.91 -0.51
CA GLU A 157 10.31 21.10 -0.32
C GLU A 157 9.74 22.13 -1.31
N SER A 158 10.55 23.08 -1.78
CA SER A 158 10.10 24.14 -2.69
C SER A 158 9.59 23.63 -4.05
N GLY A 159 9.96 22.40 -4.40
CA GLY A 159 9.52 21.72 -5.62
C GLY A 159 8.14 21.06 -5.51
N ILE A 160 7.52 21.02 -4.32
CA ILE A 160 6.21 20.35 -4.14
C ILE A 160 5.08 21.23 -4.67
N GLN A 161 4.19 20.62 -5.46
CA GLN A 161 2.97 21.26 -5.95
C GLN A 161 1.75 20.70 -5.22
N TYR A 162 0.95 21.60 -4.64
CA TYR A 162 -0.32 21.26 -3.97
C TYR A 162 -1.55 21.58 -4.83
N THR A 163 -1.34 22.20 -5.99
CA THR A 163 -2.37 22.56 -6.97
C THR A 163 -1.91 22.17 -8.36
N TRP A 164 -2.87 21.87 -9.24
CA TRP A 164 -2.64 21.49 -10.63
C TRP A 164 -3.87 21.79 -11.48
N GLU A 165 -3.72 21.68 -12.80
CA GLU A 165 -4.84 21.84 -13.73
C GLU A 165 -5.64 20.54 -13.83
N ALA A 166 -6.96 20.65 -13.70
CA ALA A 166 -7.86 19.52 -13.91
C ALA A 166 -7.89 19.13 -15.39
N ARG A 167 -7.87 17.82 -15.66
CA ARG A 167 -8.15 17.26 -16.99
C ARG A 167 -9.64 17.42 -17.30
N THR A 168 -9.94 17.80 -18.53
CA THR A 168 -11.32 18.03 -19.03
C THR A 168 -12.03 16.75 -19.48
N GLN A 169 -11.45 15.58 -19.24
CA GLN A 169 -12.02 14.31 -19.67
C GLN A 169 -13.27 13.96 -18.85
N ALA A 170 -14.35 13.58 -19.54
CA ALA A 170 -15.55 13.07 -18.90
C ALA A 170 -15.25 11.75 -18.18
N GLN A 171 -15.88 11.52 -17.03
CA GLN A 171 -15.71 10.30 -16.26
C GLN A 171 -16.13 9.09 -17.09
N ASN A 172 -15.21 8.14 -17.31
CA ASN A 172 -15.49 6.86 -17.93
C ASN A 172 -15.12 5.72 -16.98
N THR A 173 -16.11 5.22 -16.23
CA THR A 173 -15.90 4.14 -15.25
C THR A 173 -15.54 2.79 -15.88
N GLU A 174 -15.66 2.63 -17.21
CA GLU A 174 -15.16 1.44 -17.91
C GLU A 174 -13.63 1.46 -18.08
N MET A 175 -12.99 2.62 -17.93
CA MET A 175 -11.54 2.75 -17.96
C MET A 175 -10.96 2.54 -16.55
N LEU A 176 -10.12 1.52 -16.38
CA LEU A 176 -9.42 1.23 -15.12
C LEU A 176 -8.67 2.45 -14.56
N GLU A 177 -8.05 3.26 -15.44
CA GLU A 177 -7.38 4.50 -15.02
C GLU A 177 -8.35 5.46 -14.31
N ASP A 178 -9.56 5.63 -14.83
CA ASP A 178 -10.56 6.54 -14.27
C ASP A 178 -11.13 6.02 -12.93
N VAL A 179 -11.19 4.71 -12.75
CA VAL A 179 -11.57 4.07 -11.47
C VAL A 179 -10.57 4.42 -10.36
N PHE A 180 -9.27 4.35 -10.66
CA PHE A 180 -8.23 4.53 -9.63
C PHE A 180 -7.76 5.98 -9.46
N ILE A 181 -7.62 6.75 -10.54
CA ILE A 181 -7.04 8.09 -10.51
C ILE A 181 -7.94 9.17 -11.14
N GLY A 182 -9.20 8.86 -11.47
CA GLY A 182 -10.12 9.82 -12.05
C GLY A 182 -10.42 11.02 -11.14
N VAL A 183 -10.44 10.84 -9.82
CA VAL A 183 -10.59 11.95 -8.85
C VAL A 183 -9.39 12.90 -8.95
N LEU A 184 -8.17 12.35 -9.00
CA LEU A 184 -6.95 13.15 -9.18
C LEU A 184 -7.02 13.95 -10.46
N HIS A 185 -7.36 13.31 -11.58
CA HIS A 185 -7.46 13.96 -12.89
C HIS A 185 -8.46 15.10 -12.92
N ARG A 186 -9.57 15.02 -12.18
CA ARG A 186 -10.61 16.07 -12.17
C ARG A 186 -10.42 17.12 -11.07
N SER A 187 -9.49 16.89 -10.15
CA SER A 187 -9.18 17.84 -9.07
C SER A 187 -8.23 18.94 -9.55
N THR A 188 -8.21 20.06 -8.83
CA THR A 188 -7.29 21.18 -9.07
C THR A 188 -6.21 21.30 -7.98
N GLY A 189 -6.11 20.30 -7.11
CA GLY A 189 -5.19 20.30 -5.99
C GLY A 189 -5.50 19.23 -4.95
N VAL A 190 -4.71 19.23 -3.88
CA VAL A 190 -4.82 18.25 -2.79
C VAL A 190 -6.18 18.38 -2.11
N ILE A 191 -6.96 17.30 -2.15
CA ILE A 191 -8.27 17.21 -1.48
C ILE A 191 -8.02 16.86 -0.02
N ARG A 192 -8.31 17.81 0.87
CA ARG A 192 -8.24 17.59 2.31
C ARG A 192 -9.46 16.80 2.79
N GLY A 193 -9.21 15.75 3.57
CA GLY A 193 -10.26 14.88 4.09
C GLY A 193 -10.74 15.31 5.47
N ASN A 194 -12.04 15.22 5.73
CA ASN A 194 -12.53 15.18 7.11
C ASN A 194 -12.22 13.81 7.71
N ILE A 195 -11.12 13.70 8.46
CA ILE A 195 -10.74 12.46 9.11
C ILE A 195 -11.22 12.47 10.57
N ALA A 196 -12.51 12.26 10.76
CA ALA A 196 -13.08 11.95 12.07
C ALA A 196 -12.70 10.51 12.49
N PRO A 197 -12.65 10.18 13.78
CA PRO A 197 -12.62 8.78 14.22
C PRO A 197 -13.83 8.02 13.64
N LEU A 198 -13.63 6.76 13.27
CA LEU A 198 -14.71 5.87 12.85
C LEU A 198 -14.97 4.83 13.92
N ASP A 199 -16.24 4.46 14.07
CA ASP A 199 -16.65 3.32 14.89
C ASP A 199 -16.92 2.13 13.96
N LEU A 200 -16.29 0.98 14.23
CA LEU A 200 -16.42 -0.19 13.37
C LEU A 200 -17.86 -0.74 13.38
N GLU A 201 -18.57 -0.70 14.51
CA GLU A 201 -19.92 -1.23 14.58
C GLU A 201 -20.93 -0.34 13.82
N GLU A 202 -20.74 0.98 13.85
CA GLU A 202 -21.51 1.92 13.04
C GLU A 202 -21.21 1.71 11.55
N GLU A 203 -19.94 1.60 11.17
CA GLU A 203 -19.55 1.42 9.77
C GLU A 203 -19.99 0.07 9.21
N VAL A 204 -19.97 -1.00 10.00
CA VAL A 204 -20.49 -2.31 9.56
C VAL A 204 -21.98 -2.22 9.23
N LYS A 205 -22.80 -1.53 10.04
CA LYS A 205 -24.23 -1.31 9.72
C LYS A 205 -24.40 -0.54 8.40
N ASN A 206 -23.58 0.49 8.18
CA ASN A 206 -23.60 1.22 6.91
C ASN A 206 -23.23 0.31 5.73
N TRP A 207 -22.29 -0.62 5.92
CA TRP A 207 -21.91 -1.60 4.90
C TRP A 207 -22.98 -2.68 4.67
N GLU A 208 -23.72 -3.08 5.71
CA GLU A 208 -24.87 -3.97 5.57
C GLU A 208 -25.96 -3.34 4.69
N ASP A 209 -26.22 -2.05 4.87
CA ASP A 209 -27.15 -1.30 4.04
C ASP A 209 -26.63 -1.13 2.59
N GLU A 210 -25.32 -0.94 2.41
CA GLU A 210 -24.69 -0.71 1.09
C GLU A 210 -24.53 -2.01 0.27
N TRP A 211 -24.15 -3.13 0.91
CA TRP A 211 -23.73 -4.36 0.22
C TRP A 211 -24.33 -5.65 0.77
N GLY A 212 -25.12 -5.59 1.83
CA GLY A 212 -25.69 -6.76 2.50
C GLY A 212 -24.77 -7.39 3.55
N THR A 213 -25.37 -8.19 4.43
CA THR A 213 -24.73 -8.75 5.63
C THR A 213 -23.46 -9.57 5.34
N GLU A 214 -23.47 -10.40 4.30
CA GLU A 214 -22.31 -11.26 3.99
C GLU A 214 -21.06 -10.45 3.62
N VAL A 215 -21.22 -9.42 2.79
CA VAL A 215 -20.13 -8.52 2.40
C VAL A 215 -19.66 -7.73 3.62
N ALA A 216 -20.58 -7.19 4.42
CA ALA A 216 -20.26 -6.39 5.60
C ALA A 216 -19.45 -7.19 6.65
N GLU A 217 -19.84 -8.44 6.91
CA GLU A 217 -19.11 -9.33 7.82
C GLU A 217 -17.73 -9.73 7.27
N THR A 218 -17.62 -9.94 5.95
CA THR A 218 -16.33 -10.15 5.29
C THR A 218 -15.41 -8.94 5.46
N MET A 219 -15.95 -7.73 5.28
CA MET A 219 -15.22 -6.47 5.47
C MET A 219 -14.77 -6.29 6.91
N ARG A 220 -15.64 -6.56 7.90
CA ARG A 220 -15.29 -6.60 9.33
C ARG A 220 -14.07 -7.48 9.57
N GLY A 221 -14.09 -8.70 9.04
CA GLY A 221 -12.95 -9.63 9.15
C GLY A 221 -11.65 -9.12 8.52
N TYR A 222 -11.71 -8.33 7.45
CA TYR A 222 -10.51 -7.67 6.90
C TYR A 222 -9.99 -6.54 7.79
N VAL A 223 -10.88 -5.72 8.36
CA VAL A 223 -10.51 -4.66 9.29
C VAL A 223 -9.79 -5.24 10.50
N GLU A 224 -10.40 -6.23 11.15
CA GLU A 224 -9.87 -6.85 12.37
C GLU A 224 -8.49 -7.47 12.14
N ARG A 225 -8.31 -8.21 11.03
CA ARG A 225 -7.01 -8.79 10.66
C ARG A 225 -5.94 -7.75 10.35
N SER A 226 -6.33 -6.59 9.84
CA SER A 226 -5.39 -5.52 9.48
C SER A 226 -5.06 -4.60 10.66
N MET A 227 -5.91 -4.57 11.70
CA MET A 227 -5.83 -3.58 12.78
C MET A 227 -4.54 -3.68 13.58
N GLU A 228 -4.07 -4.88 13.92
CA GLU A 228 -2.81 -5.07 14.63
C GLU A 228 -1.63 -4.53 13.82
N ASP A 229 -1.59 -4.83 12.52
CA ASP A 229 -0.53 -4.36 11.62
C ASP A 229 -0.56 -2.83 11.45
N TYR A 230 -1.77 -2.24 11.36
CA TYR A 230 -1.96 -0.80 11.35
C TYR A 230 -1.41 -0.14 12.60
N GLN A 231 -1.84 -0.59 13.79
CA GLN A 231 -1.43 -0.01 15.07
C GLN A 231 0.07 -0.16 15.31
N TYR A 232 0.68 -1.26 14.87
CA TYR A 232 2.12 -1.46 14.92
C TYR A 232 2.85 -0.44 14.03
N LEU A 233 2.48 -0.34 12.76
CA LEU A 233 3.10 0.61 11.83
C LEU A 233 2.88 2.06 12.24
N LEU A 234 1.72 2.38 12.82
CA LEU A 234 1.36 3.72 13.29
C LEU A 234 2.31 4.23 14.38
N GLN A 235 2.87 3.35 15.22
CA GLN A 235 3.87 3.72 16.23
C GLN A 235 5.18 4.24 15.62
N HIS A 236 5.39 4.00 14.33
CA HIS A 236 6.57 4.42 13.57
C HIS A 236 6.26 5.54 12.56
N ALA A 237 5.01 6.03 12.51
CA ALA A 237 4.61 7.08 11.58
C ALA A 237 5.22 8.44 11.96
N ILE A 238 5.62 9.20 10.95
CA ILE A 238 6.15 10.57 11.10
C ILE A 238 5.05 11.62 11.15
#